data_AF-A0A349YH36-F1
#
_entry.id   AF-A0A349YH36-F1
#
_cell.length_a   1.000
_cell.length_b   1.000
_cell.length_c   1.000
_cell.angle_alpha   90.00
_cell.angle_beta   90.00
_cell.angle_gamma   90.00
#
_symmetry.space_group_name_H-M   'P 1'
#
loop_
_entity.id
_entity.type
_entity.pdbx_description
1 polymer ?
#
loop_
_entity_poly.entity_id
_entity_poly.type
_entity_poly.pdbx_seq_one_letter_code
_entity_poly.pdbx_strand_id
1 'polypeptide(L)' 'MKIYLLREYNTQRTACISEDIQLIRKTMCDRKFFNPEYNDYPLLSIYENGVEIESIEGGEVLKRIAKEINRLC' A
#
# COMPACT_ATOMS: atom_id res chain seq x y z
N MET A 1 4.41 -16.87 1.85
CA MET A 1 4.48 -15.93 0.71
C MET A 1 3.63 -14.72 1.05
N LYS A 2 4.22 -13.53 1.13
CA LYS A 2 3.53 -12.32 1.58
C LYS A 2 3.55 -11.29 0.46
N ILE A 3 2.40 -10.79 0.07
CA ILE A 3 2.22 -9.86 -1.03
C ILE A 3 1.42 -8.64 -0.57
N TYR A 4 1.79 -7.48 -1.08
CA TYR A 4 1.17 -6.20 -0.78
C TYR A 4 0.42 -5.73 -2.02
N LEU A 5 -0.85 -5.36 -1.85
CA LEU A 5 -1.69 -4.76 -2.88
C LEU A 5 -1.96 -3.31 -2.47
N LEU A 6 -1.41 -2.38 -3.24
CA LEU A 6 -1.65 -0.95 -3.09
C LEU A 6 -2.69 -0.49 -4.11
N ARG A 7 -3.78 0.11 -3.62
CA ARG A 7 -4.88 0.65 -4.41
C ARG A 7 -5.15 2.10 -4.05
N GLU A 8 -5.76 2.81 -4.99
CA GLU A 8 -6.40 4.10 -4.76
C GLU A 8 -7.79 3.91 -4.15
N TYR A 9 -8.16 4.68 -3.13
CA TYR A 9 -9.45 4.52 -2.47
C TYR A 9 -10.65 4.81 -3.39
N ASN A 10 -10.64 5.95 -4.08
CA ASN A 10 -11.81 6.46 -4.80
C ASN A 10 -12.18 5.57 -5.98
N THR A 11 -11.20 5.20 -6.80
CA THR A 11 -11.44 4.36 -7.98
C THR A 11 -11.18 2.87 -7.76
N GLN A 12 -10.62 2.48 -6.60
CA GLN A 12 -10.13 1.11 -6.33
C GLN A 12 -9.06 0.63 -7.33
N ARG A 13 -8.48 1.56 -8.11
CA ARG A 13 -7.47 1.24 -9.11
C ARG A 13 -6.23 0.67 -8.43
N THR A 14 -5.76 -0.46 -8.94
CA THR A 14 -4.49 -1.04 -8.53
C THR A 14 -3.33 -0.15 -8.97
N ALA A 15 -2.58 0.36 -7.99
CA ALA A 15 -1.35 1.11 -8.21
C ALA A 15 -0.13 0.18 -8.22
N CYS A 16 -0.09 -0.80 -7.32
CA CYS A 16 1.04 -1.73 -7.22
C CYS A 16 0.63 -3.07 -6.60
N ILE A 17 1.24 -4.16 -7.08
CA ILE A 17 1.22 -5.48 -6.44
C ILE A 17 2.65 -5.95 -6.37
N SER A 18 3.16 -6.21 -5.17
CA SER A 18 4.55 -6.66 -5.01
C SER A 18 4.77 -7.34 -3.66
N GLU A 19 5.76 -8.23 -3.59
CA GLU A 19 6.31 -8.72 -2.32
C GLU A 19 7.35 -7.74 -1.74
N ASP A 20 7.87 -6.81 -2.57
CA ASP A 20 8.84 -5.80 -2.15
C ASP A 20 8.13 -4.56 -1.59
N ILE A 21 8.21 -4.41 -0.27
CA ILE A 21 7.65 -3.26 0.45
C ILE A 21 8.27 -1.92 0.04
N GLN A 22 9.52 -1.91 -0.45
CA GLN A 22 10.17 -0.69 -0.94
C GLN A 22 9.53 -0.19 -2.24
N LEU A 23 9.12 -1.11 -3.11
CA LEU A 23 8.38 -0.78 -4.33
C LEU A 23 7.00 -0.22 -4.02
N ILE A 24 6.31 -0.78 -3.03
CA ILE A 24 5.04 -0.25 -2.51
C ILE A 24 5.22 1.17 -1.98
N ARG A 25 6.23 1.39 -1.13
CA ARG A 25 6.57 2.72 -0.58
C ARG A 25 6.79 3.74 -1.70
N LYS A 26 7.57 3.37 -2.73
CA LYS A 26 7.87 4.26 -3.86
C LYS A 26 6.62 4.60 -4.65
N THR A 27 5.75 3.62 -4.91
CA THR A 27 4.53 3.82 -5.70
C THR A 27 3.49 4.66 -4.98
N MET A 28 3.42 4.58 -3.64
CA MET A 28 2.52 5.41 -2.83
C MET A 28 2.81 6.92 -2.98
N CYS A 29 4.02 7.30 -3.38
CA CYS A 29 4.38 8.70 -3.66
C CYS A 29 4.07 9.14 -5.11
N ASP A 30 3.52 8.25 -5.95
CA ASP A 30 3.17 8.58 -7.33
C ASP A 30 1.83 9.33 -7.39
N ARG A 31 1.92 10.61 -7.75
CA ARG A 31 0.77 11.52 -7.90
C ARG A 31 -0.22 11.11 -9.00
N LYS A 32 0.15 10.18 -9.89
CA LYS A 32 -0.79 9.61 -10.88
C LYS A 32 -1.86 8.74 -10.23
N PHE A 33 -1.60 8.24 -9.03
CA PHE A 33 -2.52 7.41 -8.26
C PHE A 33 -2.98 8.11 -6.98
N PHE A 34 -2.10 8.86 -6.31
CA PHE A 34 -2.39 9.46 -5.01
C PHE A 34 -2.18 10.96 -5.06
N ASN A 35 -3.22 11.70 -5.46
CA ASN A 35 -3.23 13.15 -5.38
C ASN A 35 -4.08 13.63 -4.18
N PRO A 36 -3.47 14.30 -3.19
CA PRO A 36 -4.20 14.82 -2.04
C PRO A 36 -5.25 15.88 -2.40
N GLU A 37 -5.12 16.56 -3.56
CA GLU A 37 -6.13 17.54 -4.03
C GLU A 37 -7.49 16.89 -4.35
N TYR A 38 -7.49 15.61 -4.71
CA TYR A 38 -8.70 14.84 -5.04
C TYR A 38 -9.12 13.89 -3.91
N ASN A 39 -8.46 13.96 -2.75
CA ASN A 39 -8.61 12.98 -1.67
C ASN A 39 -8.35 11.54 -2.14
N ASP A 40 -7.38 11.33 -3.03
CA ASP A 40 -6.98 10.00 -3.48
C ASP A 40 -6.01 9.39 -2.46
N TYR A 41 -6.56 8.82 -1.39
CA TYR A 41 -5.76 8.20 -0.35
C TYR A 41 -5.44 6.73 -0.65
N PRO A 42 -4.31 6.21 -0.12
CA PRO A 42 -3.91 4.84 -0.36
C PRO A 42 -4.73 3.84 0.43
N LEU A 43 -4.95 2.69 -0.18
CA LEU A 43 -5.45 1.46 0.42
C LEU A 43 -4.37 0.38 0.30
N LEU A 44 -3.99 -0.22 1.41
CA LEU A 44 -3.03 -1.30 1.46
C LEU A 44 -3.70 -2.56 1.99
N SER A 45 -3.87 -3.55 1.13
CA SER A 45 -4.23 -4.92 1.52
C SER A 45 -2.97 -5.77 1.59
N ILE A 46 -2.84 -6.58 2.63
CA ILE A 46 -1.72 -7.50 2.84
C ILE A 46 -2.27 -8.92 2.79
N TYR A 47 -1.71 -9.72 1.89
CA TYR A 47 -2.06 -11.13 1.76
C TYR A 47 -0.89 -11.99 2.18
N GLU A 48 -1.20 -13.06 2.92
CA GLU A 48 -0.24 -14.09 3.27
C GLU A 48 -0.78 -15.45 2.85
N ASN A 49 -0.03 -16.15 1.99
CA ASN A 49 -0.42 -17.43 1.41
C ASN A 49 -1.81 -17.38 0.71
N GLY A 50 -2.11 -16.26 0.06
CA GLY A 50 -3.36 -16.06 -0.68
C GLY A 50 -4.56 -15.60 0.16
N VAL A 51 -4.41 -15.48 1.48
CA VAL A 51 -5.46 -15.00 2.39
C VAL A 51 -5.18 -13.54 2.77
N GLU A 52 -6.18 -12.67 2.68
CA GLU A 52 -6.06 -11.28 3.16
C GLU A 52 -6.01 -11.30 4.70
N ILE A 53 -4.92 -10.80 5.27
CA ILE A 53 -4.72 -10.77 6.72
C ILE A 53 -4.94 -9.38 7.31
N GLU A 54 -4.81 -8.33 6.49
CA GLU A 54 -4.87 -6.95 6.94
C GLU A 54 -5.26 -6.03 5.79
N SER A 55 -6.11 -5.05 6.07
CA SER A 55 -6.51 -4.00 5.14
C SER A 55 -6.48 -2.66 5.86
N ILE A 56 -5.78 -1.69 5.29
CA ILE A 56 -5.47 -0.40 5.93
C ILE A 56 -5.69 0.71 4.93
N GLU A 57 -6.17 1.86 5.40
CA GLU A 57 -6.45 3.02 4.57
C GLU A 57 -5.77 4.30 5.08
N GLY A 58 -5.54 5.24 4.16
CA GLY A 58 -5.10 6.59 4.47
C GLY A 58 -3.73 6.64 5.15
N GLY A 59 -3.62 7.51 6.17
CA GLY A 59 -2.36 7.79 6.85
C GLY A 59 -1.75 6.59 7.60
N GLU A 60 -2.56 5.59 7.95
CA GLU A 60 -2.07 4.38 8.61
C GLU A 60 -1.24 3.49 7.67
N VAL A 61 -1.46 3.60 6.35
CA VAL A 61 -0.66 2.88 5.35
C VAL A 61 0.83 3.24 5.45
N LEU A 62 1.14 4.53 5.63
CA LEU A 62 2.51 5.02 5.82
C LEU A 62 3.18 4.39 7.05
N LYS A 63 2.48 4.37 8.18
CA LYS A 63 2.98 3.77 9.43
C LYS A 63 3.22 2.28 9.26
N ARG A 64 2.31 1.59 8.57
CA ARG A 64 2.43 0.15 8.32
C ARG A 64 3.63 -0.19 7.45
N ILE A 65 3.83 0.54 6.36
CA ILE A 65 4.97 0.40 5.45
C ILE A 65 6.28 0.62 6.23
N ALA A 66 6.37 1.70 7.03
CA ALA A 66 7.55 1.99 7.83
C ALA A 66 7.88 0.86 8.83
N LYS A 67 6.86 0.32 9.52
CA LYS A 67 7.02 -0.80 10.45
C LYS A 67 7.55 -2.06 9.76
N GLU A 68 7.09 -2.33 8.55
CA GLU A 68 7.53 -3.49 7.78
C GLU A 68 8.99 -3.34 7.31
N ILE A 69 9.36 -2.16 6.81
CA ILE A 69 10.74 -1.85 6.43
C ILE A 69 11.69 -2.04 7.61
N ASN A 70 11.33 -1.51 8.79
CA ASN A 70 12.16 -1.60 9.99
C ASN A 70 12.26 -3.02 10.58
N ARG A 71 11.37 -3.94 10.21
CA ARG A 71 11.48 -5.36 10.59
C ARG A 71 12.45 -6.14 9.70
N LEU A 72 12.79 -5.59 8.53
CA LEU A 72 13.71 -6.18 7.56
C LEU A 72 15.17 -5.70 7.77
N CYS A 73 15.39 -4.76 8.70
CA CYS A 73 16.71 -4.29 9.15
C CYS A 73 17.08 -4.95 10.47
#